data_AF-E3NDV3-F1
#
_entry.id   AF-E3NDV3-F1
#
_cell.length_a   1.000
_cell.length_b   1.000
_cell.length_c   1.000
_cell.angle_alpha   90.00
_cell.angle_beta   90.00
_cell.angle_gamma   90.00
#
_symmetry.space_group_name_H-M   'P 1'
#
loop_
_entity.id
_entity.type
_entity.pdbx_description
1 polymer ?
#
loop_
_entity_poly.entity_id
_entity_poly.type
_entity_poly.pdbx_seq_one_letter_code
_entity_poly.pdbx_strand_id
1 'polypeptide(L)'
;MSQNYPRMSSSPITSIGVLYTEKSLKCELYFNDPYGKQSFEYKETRKRNDFLKNFVEDLEEIINNQKSLVDSLKIKYSGLEENYTKNKLDPVIHQIFKCLESRKELLQVKRLSIDAVDMSQAMTVVKLLDPSVLKKVEFCFENRDEEIDMADALALVKWNEGQRMKLVFKLHTIRPEYLESVKKFFLHRPTFTEIFVYYKQCVNENAILGTIMDIPMQHETPGSTEKFIKFRLSHRLLLSTGFVKLTLSNDLSAKVLGNPLIMKRVIRSLGFWNVQRLRKTSRGIRSCVDFLKPVTHIDEYQVYFFSDIHPSACIKAGRYWSKNWIYGKHETSEDRNVLCQKAQEQVLHDFEINLGRQNTCLEKLKFIFSYIDTLEKEEPSIEKFEHVNQLTIQFLEKLKEILSARSQLLKVKKLDILCCTDNNLMQILPHLDPNCLKKIELNDPRSEYERLRVKYPESMLKPFVLDEICQLEQWKSATELKIRSQPISTSIQKMNLTEFSKVWIEVDTISSEDVLYLKEHLLLSTTFRRFIIDFKNTTIDYETLHGLIGPPHRIFSDSSRIWFFQMEVNHQFLKVSLDRGCLRFDLADYIRQYR
;
A
#
# COMPACT_ATOMS: atom_id res chain seq x y z
N MET A 1 -73.47 2.47 10.19
CA MET A 1 -73.62 3.13 11.49
C MET A 1 -72.47 4.09 11.66
N SER A 2 -72.76 5.38 11.74
CA SER A 2 -71.78 6.47 11.84
C SER A 2 -71.04 6.37 13.18
N GLN A 3 -69.75 6.03 13.14
CA GLN A 3 -68.86 6.34 14.26
C GLN A 3 -68.38 7.77 14.06
N ASN A 4 -68.98 8.67 14.84
CA ASN A 4 -68.55 10.05 15.00
C ASN A 4 -67.11 10.06 15.53
N TYR A 5 -66.13 10.25 14.65
CA TYR A 5 -64.80 10.65 15.09
C TYR A 5 -64.85 12.12 15.50
N PRO A 6 -64.18 12.50 16.62
CA PRO A 6 -64.16 13.88 17.06
C PRO A 6 -63.55 14.75 15.96
N ARG A 7 -64.25 15.83 15.59
CA ARG A 7 -63.74 16.91 14.73
C ARG A 7 -62.27 17.17 15.09
N MET A 8 -61.36 16.97 14.13
CA MET A 8 -59.91 17.16 14.30
C MET A 8 -59.63 18.49 14.99
N SER A 9 -59.36 18.44 16.30
CA SER A 9 -58.94 19.60 17.06
C SER A 9 -57.48 19.88 16.72
N SER A 10 -57.28 20.76 15.74
CA SER A 10 -56.17 21.71 15.53
C SER A 10 -54.76 21.35 16.03
N SER A 11 -54.39 20.07 16.06
CA SER A 11 -53.06 19.62 16.48
C SER A 11 -52.24 19.48 15.21
N PRO A 12 -51.16 20.25 15.03
CA PRO A 12 -50.43 20.28 13.78
C PRO A 12 -49.81 18.90 13.51
N ILE A 13 -50.22 18.26 12.41
CA ILE A 13 -49.62 16.99 12.00
C ILE A 13 -48.17 17.26 11.63
N THR A 14 -47.26 16.54 12.29
CA THR A 14 -45.81 16.71 12.12
C THR A 14 -45.25 15.80 11.03
N SER A 15 -45.88 14.66 10.75
CA SER A 15 -45.49 13.79 9.63
C SER A 15 -46.68 13.05 9.07
N ILE A 16 -46.71 12.88 7.74
CA ILE A 16 -47.72 12.11 7.02
C ILE A 16 -47.01 10.98 6.28
N GLY A 17 -47.54 9.77 6.41
CA GLY A 17 -47.04 8.60 5.74
C GLY A 17 -48.16 7.82 5.08
N VAL A 18 -48.02 7.60 3.78
CA VAL A 18 -48.84 6.72 2.98
C VAL A 18 -48.00 5.49 2.65
N LEU A 19 -48.47 4.32 3.05
CA LEU A 19 -47.86 3.04 2.70
C LEU A 19 -48.90 2.17 2.02
N TYR A 20 -48.60 1.72 0.80
CA TYR A 20 -49.39 0.70 0.13
C TYR A 20 -48.67 -0.65 0.16
N THR A 21 -49.41 -1.73 0.44
CA THR A 21 -48.87 -3.09 0.50
C THR A 21 -49.62 -4.00 -0.47
N GLU A 22 -48.95 -4.44 -1.54
CA GLU A 22 -49.57 -5.23 -2.62
C GLU A 22 -50.03 -6.61 -2.16
N LYS A 23 -49.15 -7.33 -1.45
CA LYS A 23 -49.43 -8.71 -0.98
C LYS A 23 -50.70 -8.82 -0.15
N SER A 24 -51.08 -7.76 0.55
CA SER A 24 -52.26 -7.70 1.41
C SER A 24 -53.34 -6.74 0.91
N LEU A 25 -53.16 -6.13 -0.28
CA LEU A 25 -54.04 -5.11 -0.87
C LEU A 25 -54.49 -4.08 0.19
N LYS A 26 -53.50 -3.50 0.86
CA LYS A 26 -53.65 -2.71 2.08
C LYS A 26 -53.08 -1.31 1.88
N CYS A 27 -53.85 -0.27 2.21
CA CYS A 27 -53.34 1.08 2.40
C CYS A 27 -53.23 1.38 3.89
N GLU A 28 -52.10 1.94 4.31
CA GLU A 28 -51.89 2.47 5.65
C GLU A 28 -51.65 3.97 5.55
N LEU A 29 -52.46 4.74 6.27
CA LEU A 29 -52.24 6.16 6.50
C LEU A 29 -51.78 6.34 7.93
N TYR A 30 -50.56 6.78 8.14
CA TYR A 30 -50.07 7.11 9.48
C TYR A 30 -49.68 8.57 9.57
N PHE A 31 -50.00 9.18 10.70
CA PHE A 31 -49.56 10.53 11.01
C PHE A 31 -49.18 10.67 12.47
N ASN A 32 -48.26 11.59 12.73
CA ASN A 32 -47.83 11.92 14.08
C ASN A 32 -48.37 13.30 14.45
N ASP A 33 -49.05 13.38 15.57
CA ASP A 33 -49.38 14.64 16.25
C ASP A 33 -48.51 14.78 17.52
N PRO A 34 -48.55 15.91 18.24
CA PRO A 34 -47.79 16.10 19.48
C PRO A 34 -48.12 15.11 20.61
N TYR A 35 -49.19 14.33 20.50
CA TYR A 35 -49.71 13.42 21.52
C TYR A 35 -49.49 11.94 21.19
N GLY A 36 -49.12 11.59 19.95
CA GLY A 36 -48.74 10.23 19.58
C GLY A 36 -48.77 9.93 18.09
N LYS A 37 -48.48 8.66 17.75
CA LYS A 37 -48.60 8.11 16.41
C LYS A 37 -50.00 7.52 16.23
N GLN A 38 -50.74 8.01 15.23
CA GLN A 38 -52.00 7.42 14.78
C GLN A 38 -51.78 6.70 13.44
N SER A 39 -52.48 5.58 13.24
CA SER A 39 -52.42 4.84 11.97
C SER A 39 -53.78 4.25 11.64
N PHE A 40 -54.24 4.50 10.42
CA PHE A 40 -55.46 3.97 9.83
C PHE A 40 -55.08 2.93 8.78
N GLU A 41 -55.81 1.83 8.79
CA GLU A 41 -55.56 0.68 7.95
C GLU A 41 -56.81 0.36 7.12
N TYR A 42 -56.66 0.37 5.80
CA TYR A 42 -57.71 0.10 4.83
C TYR A 42 -57.34 -1.14 4.04
N LYS A 43 -58.16 -2.18 4.12
CA LYS A 43 -57.98 -3.45 3.41
C LYS A 43 -59.11 -3.71 2.43
N GLU A 44 -58.79 -4.34 1.31
CA GLU A 44 -59.80 -4.79 0.36
C GLU A 44 -60.76 -5.81 0.98
N THR A 45 -62.08 -5.61 0.80
CA THR A 45 -63.13 -6.56 1.17
C THR A 45 -63.85 -7.03 -0.10
N ARG A 46 -64.67 -8.09 -0.03
CA ARG A 46 -65.32 -8.73 -1.21
C ARG A 46 -66.14 -7.78 -2.12
N LYS A 47 -66.42 -6.54 -1.71
CA LYS A 47 -66.92 -5.46 -2.59
C LYS A 47 -65.72 -4.68 -3.15
N ARG A 48 -65.33 -4.99 -4.39
CA ARG A 48 -64.25 -4.29 -5.12
C ARG A 48 -64.52 -2.77 -5.18
N ASN A 49 -63.51 -1.98 -4.81
CA ASN A 49 -63.37 -0.50 -4.92
C ASN A 49 -63.72 0.38 -3.70
N ASP A 50 -64.34 -0.10 -2.62
CA ASP A 50 -64.72 0.80 -1.49
C ASP A 50 -63.53 1.25 -0.62
N PHE A 51 -62.49 0.41 -0.49
CA PHE A 51 -61.39 0.72 0.44
C PHE A 51 -60.45 1.83 -0.06
N LEU A 52 -60.13 1.87 -1.38
CA LEU A 52 -59.34 2.95 -1.97
C LEU A 52 -60.08 4.28 -1.90
N LYS A 53 -61.40 4.24 -2.09
CA LYS A 53 -62.25 5.43 -1.96
C LYS A 53 -62.21 5.99 -0.54
N ASN A 54 -62.42 5.14 0.48
CA ASN A 54 -62.35 5.57 1.88
C ASN A 54 -60.95 6.08 2.26
N PHE A 55 -59.89 5.40 1.79
CA PHE A 55 -58.52 5.85 1.99
C PHE A 55 -58.25 7.23 1.36
N VAL A 56 -58.75 7.46 0.14
CA VAL A 56 -58.61 8.73 -0.58
C VAL A 56 -59.40 9.85 0.10
N GLU A 57 -60.62 9.58 0.55
CA GLU A 57 -61.45 10.54 1.29
C GLU A 57 -60.76 10.98 2.60
N ASP A 58 -60.24 10.03 3.38
CA ASP A 58 -59.55 10.34 4.64
C ASP A 58 -58.20 11.05 4.40
N LEU A 59 -57.44 10.62 3.37
CA LEU A 59 -56.20 11.30 2.97
C LEU A 59 -56.49 12.73 2.50
N GLU A 60 -57.54 12.93 1.71
CA GLU A 60 -57.95 14.24 1.20
C GLU A 60 -58.41 15.15 2.35
N GLU A 61 -59.16 14.65 3.32
CA GLU A 61 -59.56 15.41 4.51
C GLU A 61 -58.33 15.83 5.34
N ILE A 62 -57.41 14.90 5.61
CA ILE A 62 -56.19 15.18 6.38
C ILE A 62 -55.30 16.19 5.65
N ILE A 63 -55.09 15.98 4.35
CA ILE A 63 -54.27 16.87 3.53
C ILE A 63 -54.94 18.25 3.43
N ASN A 64 -56.24 18.37 3.16
CA ASN A 64 -56.90 19.68 3.03
C ASN A 64 -56.97 20.46 4.34
N ASN A 65 -57.10 19.79 5.48
CA ASN A 65 -57.11 20.43 6.78
C ASN A 65 -55.70 20.81 7.30
N GLN A 66 -54.64 20.32 6.66
CA GLN A 66 -53.26 20.61 7.07
C GLN A 66 -52.81 22.01 6.60
N LYS A 67 -52.86 22.97 7.53
CA LYS A 67 -52.36 24.34 7.35
C LYS A 67 -50.94 24.55 7.88
N SER A 68 -50.49 23.71 8.80
CA SER A 68 -49.15 23.79 9.41
C SER A 68 -48.09 23.05 8.61
N LEU A 69 -46.83 23.42 8.84
CA LEU A 69 -45.66 22.78 8.26
C LEU A 69 -45.56 21.28 8.64
N VAL A 70 -45.48 20.42 7.63
CA VAL A 70 -45.23 18.97 7.80
C VAL A 70 -43.72 18.71 7.73
N ASP A 71 -43.15 18.08 8.76
CA ASP A 71 -41.73 17.79 8.80
C ASP A 71 -41.32 16.67 7.83
N SER A 72 -42.22 15.72 7.55
CA SER A 72 -41.95 14.62 6.61
C SER A 72 -43.23 14.12 5.94
N LEU A 73 -43.22 14.06 4.60
CA LEU A 73 -44.19 13.34 3.78
C LEU A 73 -43.50 12.10 3.19
N LYS A 74 -44.05 10.92 3.47
CA LYS A 74 -43.56 9.64 2.94
C LYS A 74 -44.64 8.98 2.11
N ILE A 75 -44.37 8.72 0.84
CA ILE A 75 -45.24 7.96 -0.06
C ILE A 75 -44.46 6.71 -0.44
N LYS A 76 -44.82 5.59 0.17
CA LYS A 76 -44.08 4.33 0.10
C LYS A 76 -44.93 3.19 -0.41
N TYR A 77 -44.27 2.26 -1.08
CA TYR A 77 -44.88 1.03 -1.56
C TYR A 77 -44.08 -0.17 -1.06
N SER A 78 -44.78 -1.15 -0.52
CA SER A 78 -44.19 -2.41 -0.06
C SER A 78 -44.81 -3.61 -0.77
N GLY A 79 -43.98 -4.61 -1.08
CA GLY A 79 -44.46 -5.89 -1.61
C GLY A 79 -44.29 -6.14 -3.11
N LEU A 80 -43.55 -5.28 -3.83
CA LEU A 80 -43.16 -5.59 -5.21
C LEU A 80 -42.13 -6.72 -5.21
N GLU A 81 -42.33 -7.72 -6.07
CA GLU A 81 -41.25 -8.61 -6.49
C GLU A 81 -40.10 -7.78 -7.09
N GLU A 82 -38.85 -8.25 -6.97
CA GLU A 82 -37.73 -7.57 -7.63
C GLU A 82 -38.02 -7.41 -9.12
N ASN A 83 -37.91 -6.19 -9.65
CA ASN A 83 -38.11 -5.85 -11.07
C ASN A 83 -39.57 -5.79 -11.57
N TYR A 84 -40.46 -5.14 -10.82
CA TYR A 84 -41.81 -4.84 -11.30
C TYR A 84 -41.86 -3.79 -12.42
N THR A 85 -42.94 -3.79 -13.21
CA THR A 85 -43.15 -2.89 -14.38
C THR A 85 -43.93 -1.61 -14.05
N LYS A 86 -43.73 -0.55 -14.85
CA LYS A 86 -44.34 0.79 -14.67
C LYS A 86 -45.85 0.81 -14.41
N ASN A 87 -46.60 -0.10 -15.02
CA ASN A 87 -48.07 -0.10 -15.00
C ASN A 87 -48.70 -0.46 -13.63
N LYS A 88 -47.92 -1.04 -12.69
CA LYS A 88 -48.45 -1.55 -11.41
C LYS A 88 -48.64 -0.48 -10.32
N LEU A 89 -47.81 0.57 -10.30
CA LEU A 89 -47.82 1.61 -9.25
C LEU A 89 -48.80 2.77 -9.52
N ASP A 90 -49.21 2.93 -10.78
CA ASP A 90 -49.94 4.10 -11.27
C ASP A 90 -51.27 4.40 -10.51
N PRO A 91 -52.12 3.41 -10.14
CA PRO A 91 -53.45 3.71 -9.60
C PRO A 91 -53.42 4.41 -8.24
N VAL A 92 -52.52 4.01 -7.33
CA VAL A 92 -52.47 4.54 -5.96
C VAL A 92 -51.77 5.89 -5.93
N ILE A 93 -50.65 6.01 -6.66
CA ILE A 93 -49.91 7.26 -6.77
C ILE A 93 -50.77 8.33 -7.46
N HIS A 94 -51.50 7.98 -8.51
CA HIS A 94 -52.42 8.90 -9.19
C HIS A 94 -53.53 9.43 -8.28
N GLN A 95 -54.05 8.61 -7.36
CA GLN A 95 -55.04 9.07 -6.38
C GLN A 95 -54.44 10.03 -5.36
N ILE A 96 -53.21 9.77 -4.89
CA ILE A 96 -52.49 10.70 -4.01
C ILE A 96 -52.27 12.04 -4.72
N PHE A 97 -52.04 12.03 -6.04
CA PHE A 97 -51.87 13.26 -6.82
C PHE A 97 -53.14 14.07 -6.84
N LYS A 98 -54.29 13.42 -7.08
CA LYS A 98 -55.59 14.09 -7.01
C LYS A 98 -55.85 14.74 -5.66
N CYS A 99 -55.51 14.06 -4.55
CA CYS A 99 -55.63 14.63 -3.20
C CYS A 99 -54.74 15.87 -3.01
N LEU A 100 -53.54 15.87 -3.59
CA LEU A 100 -52.62 17.01 -3.50
C LEU A 100 -53.04 18.17 -4.43
N GLU A 101 -53.56 17.85 -5.60
CA GLU A 101 -54.08 18.81 -6.59
C GLU A 101 -55.36 19.50 -6.14
N SER A 102 -56.20 18.87 -5.30
CA SER A 102 -57.45 19.46 -4.83
C SER A 102 -57.25 20.63 -3.85
N ARG A 103 -56.02 20.83 -3.36
CA ARG A 103 -55.68 21.96 -2.49
C ARG A 103 -55.62 23.28 -3.27
N LYS A 104 -56.19 24.33 -2.66
CA LYS A 104 -56.03 25.72 -3.13
C LYS A 104 -54.64 26.31 -2.87
N GLU A 105 -53.97 25.83 -1.81
CA GLU A 105 -52.65 26.29 -1.36
C GLU A 105 -51.67 25.11 -1.32
N LEU A 106 -50.42 25.34 -1.75
CA LEU A 106 -49.39 24.31 -1.77
C LEU A 106 -49.12 23.73 -0.37
N LEU A 107 -48.89 22.43 -0.29
CA LEU A 107 -48.62 21.76 0.98
C LEU A 107 -47.18 22.07 1.45
N GLN A 108 -47.05 22.61 2.65
CA GLN A 108 -45.75 22.90 3.26
C GLN A 108 -45.08 21.66 3.83
N VAL A 109 -44.03 21.16 3.16
CA VAL A 109 -43.30 19.93 3.54
C VAL A 109 -41.80 20.17 3.62
N LYS A 110 -41.15 19.84 4.75
CA LYS A 110 -39.68 19.91 4.88
C LYS A 110 -38.94 18.77 4.17
N ARG A 111 -39.48 17.55 4.20
CA ARG A 111 -38.81 16.35 3.69
C ARG A 111 -39.79 15.46 2.92
N LEU A 112 -39.54 15.24 1.64
CA LEU A 112 -40.28 14.31 0.81
C LEU A 112 -39.47 13.02 0.63
N SER A 113 -40.12 11.87 0.79
CA SER A 113 -39.62 10.58 0.31
C SER A 113 -40.72 9.88 -0.48
N ILE A 114 -40.43 9.54 -1.73
CA ILE A 114 -41.42 9.00 -2.66
C ILE A 114 -40.86 7.80 -3.42
N ASP A 115 -41.65 6.74 -3.47
CA ASP A 115 -41.49 5.64 -4.42
C ASP A 115 -42.31 5.99 -5.68
N ALA A 116 -41.65 6.21 -6.81
CA ALA A 116 -42.27 6.67 -8.05
C ALA A 116 -42.01 5.72 -9.23
N VAL A 117 -42.91 5.74 -10.22
CA VAL A 117 -42.80 4.98 -11.47
C VAL A 117 -41.66 5.50 -12.34
N ASP A 118 -41.42 6.80 -12.35
CA ASP A 118 -40.30 7.44 -13.04
C ASP A 118 -40.06 8.84 -12.47
N MET A 119 -39.04 9.52 -12.99
CA MET A 119 -38.69 10.87 -12.55
C MET A 119 -39.77 11.90 -12.91
N SER A 120 -40.45 11.76 -14.04
CA SER A 120 -41.55 12.67 -14.42
C SER A 120 -42.67 12.64 -13.37
N GLN A 121 -43.12 11.44 -13.00
CA GLN A 121 -44.12 11.24 -11.95
C GLN A 121 -43.63 11.79 -10.60
N ALA A 122 -42.40 11.51 -10.21
CA ALA A 122 -41.83 12.02 -8.97
C ALA A 122 -41.79 13.56 -8.93
N MET A 123 -41.44 14.19 -10.07
CA MET A 123 -41.37 15.63 -10.21
C MET A 123 -42.75 16.30 -10.18
N THR A 124 -43.80 15.63 -10.65
CA THR A 124 -45.18 16.12 -10.50
C THR A 124 -45.54 16.29 -9.03
N VAL A 125 -45.22 15.32 -8.15
CA VAL A 125 -45.45 15.47 -6.70
C VAL A 125 -44.68 16.64 -6.12
N VAL A 126 -43.40 16.77 -6.48
CA VAL A 126 -42.58 17.86 -5.95
C VAL A 126 -43.22 19.21 -6.30
N LYS A 127 -43.73 19.37 -7.52
CA LYS A 127 -44.38 20.62 -7.97
C LYS A 127 -45.68 20.96 -7.24
N LEU A 128 -46.32 20.00 -6.57
CA LEU A 128 -47.52 20.22 -5.74
C LEU A 128 -47.19 20.64 -4.30
N LEU A 129 -45.92 20.73 -3.94
CA LEU A 129 -45.44 21.16 -2.62
C LEU A 129 -45.00 22.63 -2.63
N ASP A 130 -44.90 23.23 -1.45
CA ASP A 130 -44.36 24.58 -1.30
C ASP A 130 -42.81 24.57 -1.42
N PRO A 131 -42.22 25.24 -2.42
CA PRO A 131 -40.77 25.27 -2.64
C PRO A 131 -40.00 26.00 -1.53
N SER A 132 -40.63 26.93 -0.81
CA SER A 132 -39.95 27.78 0.18
C SER A 132 -39.47 26.99 1.42
N VAL A 133 -40.11 25.86 1.69
CA VAL A 133 -39.88 25.05 2.91
C VAL A 133 -39.19 23.70 2.66
N LEU A 134 -39.12 23.23 1.41
CA LEU A 134 -38.59 21.89 1.09
C LEU A 134 -37.07 21.84 1.25
N LYS A 135 -36.59 21.01 2.20
CA LYS A 135 -35.16 20.86 2.54
C LYS A 135 -34.56 19.53 2.11
N LYS A 136 -35.36 18.49 1.86
CA LYS A 136 -34.86 17.18 1.40
C LYS A 136 -35.86 16.53 0.46
N VAL A 137 -35.37 15.99 -0.65
CA VAL A 137 -36.12 15.12 -1.56
C VAL A 137 -35.39 13.79 -1.71
N GLU A 138 -36.12 12.70 -1.50
CA GLU A 138 -35.63 11.32 -1.63
C GLU A 138 -36.48 10.56 -2.65
N PHE A 139 -35.89 10.31 -3.82
CA PHE A 139 -36.47 9.54 -4.91
C PHE A 139 -36.06 8.09 -4.81
N CYS A 140 -37.04 7.19 -4.74
CA CYS A 140 -36.82 5.77 -4.48
C CYS A 140 -37.27 4.90 -5.65
N PHE A 141 -36.30 4.16 -6.19
CA PHE A 141 -36.42 3.26 -7.33
C PHE A 141 -35.70 1.91 -7.06
N GLU A 142 -35.55 1.54 -5.79
CA GLU A 142 -34.78 0.37 -5.33
C GLU A 142 -35.35 -0.99 -5.77
N ASN A 143 -36.59 -1.02 -6.26
CA ASN A 143 -37.32 -2.24 -6.60
C ASN A 143 -37.45 -2.48 -8.12
N ARG A 144 -36.78 -1.67 -8.96
CA ARG A 144 -36.81 -1.80 -10.43
C ARG A 144 -35.43 -1.59 -11.06
N ASP A 145 -35.09 -2.43 -12.03
CA ASP A 145 -33.83 -2.32 -12.79
C ASP A 145 -33.94 -1.47 -14.07
N GLU A 146 -35.13 -0.97 -14.41
CA GLU A 146 -35.33 -0.10 -15.58
C GLU A 146 -34.53 1.22 -15.50
N GLU A 147 -34.22 1.79 -16.66
CA GLU A 147 -33.48 3.04 -16.73
C GLU A 147 -34.30 4.25 -16.26
N ILE A 148 -33.65 5.13 -15.50
CA ILE A 148 -34.26 6.35 -14.92
C ILE A 148 -33.50 7.57 -15.44
N ASP A 149 -34.23 8.52 -16.03
CA ASP A 149 -33.65 9.82 -16.39
C ASP A 149 -33.52 10.72 -15.16
N MET A 150 -32.44 10.54 -14.40
CA MET A 150 -32.18 11.38 -13.23
C MET A 150 -32.01 12.85 -13.60
N ALA A 151 -31.63 13.20 -14.84
CA ALA A 151 -31.37 14.58 -15.22
C ALA A 151 -32.62 15.48 -15.11
N ASP A 152 -33.82 14.90 -15.15
CA ASP A 152 -35.08 15.60 -14.90
C ASP A 152 -35.14 16.29 -13.53
N ALA A 153 -34.41 15.77 -12.52
CA ALA A 153 -34.30 16.43 -11.22
C ALA A 153 -33.62 17.81 -11.29
N LEU A 154 -32.95 18.16 -12.40
CA LEU A 154 -32.40 19.51 -12.62
C LEU A 154 -33.50 20.58 -12.67
N ALA A 155 -34.75 20.21 -12.95
CA ALA A 155 -35.89 21.12 -12.86
C ALA A 155 -36.05 21.72 -11.45
N LEU A 156 -35.59 21.02 -10.40
CA LEU A 156 -35.58 21.53 -9.02
C LEU A 156 -34.74 22.79 -8.85
N VAL A 157 -33.73 22.99 -9.69
CA VAL A 157 -32.87 24.18 -9.63
C VAL A 157 -33.67 25.45 -9.86
N LYS A 158 -34.56 25.44 -10.85
CA LYS A 158 -35.44 26.58 -11.15
C LYS A 158 -36.63 26.65 -10.21
N TRP A 159 -37.17 25.50 -9.81
CA TRP A 159 -38.39 25.42 -9.00
C TRP A 159 -38.18 25.83 -7.53
N ASN A 160 -37.02 25.53 -6.93
CA ASN A 160 -36.81 25.65 -5.48
C ASN A 160 -36.62 27.08 -4.94
N GLU A 161 -36.94 28.14 -5.71
CA GLU A 161 -36.88 29.55 -5.29
C GLU A 161 -35.57 29.97 -4.58
N GLY A 162 -34.43 29.40 -5.00
CA GLY A 162 -33.12 29.69 -4.39
C GLY A 162 -32.89 29.05 -3.01
N GLN A 163 -33.82 28.23 -2.51
CA GLN A 163 -33.64 27.46 -1.29
C GLN A 163 -32.55 26.39 -1.47
N ARG A 164 -31.95 26.02 -0.34
CA ARG A 164 -30.97 24.94 -0.29
C ARG A 164 -31.65 23.62 0.11
N MET A 165 -31.41 22.55 -0.65
CA MET A 165 -31.99 21.24 -0.39
C MET A 165 -30.97 20.11 -0.45
N LYS A 166 -31.32 18.97 0.15
CA LYS A 166 -30.60 17.69 0.03
C LYS A 166 -31.33 16.81 -0.99
N LEU A 167 -30.55 16.20 -1.88
CA LEU A 167 -31.06 15.31 -2.93
C LEU A 167 -30.61 13.87 -2.65
N VAL A 168 -31.54 12.93 -2.68
CA VAL A 168 -31.25 11.51 -2.46
C VAL A 168 -31.89 10.71 -3.57
N PHE A 169 -31.10 9.85 -4.21
CA PHE A 169 -31.56 8.81 -5.12
C PHE A 169 -31.31 7.46 -4.48
N LYS A 170 -32.29 6.58 -4.57
CA LYS A 170 -32.12 5.18 -4.19
C LYS A 170 -32.46 4.30 -5.37
N LEU A 171 -31.49 3.54 -5.85
CA LEU A 171 -31.53 2.83 -7.13
C LEU A 171 -31.42 1.32 -6.91
N HIS A 172 -32.00 0.52 -7.80
CA HIS A 172 -31.69 -0.90 -7.83
C HIS A 172 -30.26 -1.11 -8.33
N THR A 173 -29.97 -0.65 -9.56
CA THR A 173 -28.67 -0.82 -10.21
C THR A 173 -28.06 0.54 -10.54
N ILE A 174 -26.80 0.77 -10.16
CA ILE A 174 -26.05 1.94 -10.60
C ILE A 174 -25.33 1.68 -11.93
N ARG A 175 -25.44 2.64 -12.86
CA ARG A 175 -24.85 2.61 -14.20
C ARG A 175 -23.97 3.86 -14.42
N PRO A 176 -22.98 3.85 -15.35
CA PRO A 176 -22.12 5.01 -15.63
C PRO A 176 -22.90 6.28 -16.02
N GLU A 177 -23.99 6.15 -16.77
CA GLU A 177 -24.82 7.26 -17.27
C GLU A 177 -25.46 8.06 -16.12
N TYR A 178 -25.73 7.40 -15.00
CA TYR A 178 -26.24 8.01 -13.78
C TYR A 178 -25.21 8.93 -13.14
N LEU A 179 -23.94 8.59 -13.21
CA LEU A 179 -22.87 9.42 -12.67
C LEU A 179 -22.64 10.66 -13.51
N GLU A 180 -22.78 10.56 -14.84
CA GLU A 180 -22.78 11.74 -15.73
C GLU A 180 -23.96 12.67 -15.42
N SER A 181 -25.13 12.11 -15.11
CA SER A 181 -26.27 12.90 -14.63
C SER A 181 -25.98 13.55 -13.28
N VAL A 182 -25.32 12.84 -12.37
CA VAL A 182 -24.93 13.40 -11.06
C VAL A 182 -23.94 14.56 -11.19
N LYS A 183 -22.99 14.48 -12.12
CA LYS A 183 -22.04 15.58 -12.41
C LYS A 183 -22.75 16.88 -12.77
N LYS A 184 -23.86 16.83 -13.49
CA LYS A 184 -24.65 18.02 -13.86
C LYS A 184 -25.20 18.75 -12.63
N PHE A 185 -25.59 18.04 -11.56
CA PHE A 185 -26.07 18.68 -10.32
C PHE A 185 -24.97 19.47 -9.59
N PHE A 186 -23.69 19.10 -9.75
CA PHE A 186 -22.58 19.81 -9.10
C PHE A 186 -22.38 21.23 -9.62
N LEU A 187 -22.95 21.56 -10.78
CA LEU A 187 -22.97 22.92 -11.32
C LEU A 187 -23.96 23.82 -10.57
N HIS A 188 -24.89 23.24 -9.81
CA HIS A 188 -25.98 23.94 -9.13
C HIS A 188 -25.83 23.90 -7.60
N ARG A 189 -24.61 24.19 -7.12
CA ARG A 189 -24.24 24.25 -5.69
C ARG A 189 -25.05 25.23 -4.83
N PRO A 190 -25.57 26.35 -5.37
CA PRO A 190 -26.48 27.20 -4.61
C PRO A 190 -27.72 26.43 -4.15
N THR A 191 -28.25 25.54 -4.98
CA THR A 191 -29.46 24.75 -4.70
C THR A 191 -29.15 23.49 -3.89
N PHE A 192 -28.18 22.68 -4.30
CA PHE A 192 -27.94 21.38 -3.66
C PHE A 192 -26.86 21.45 -2.57
N THR A 193 -27.17 20.92 -1.39
CA THR A 193 -26.26 20.87 -0.22
C THR A 193 -25.58 19.53 -0.03
N GLU A 194 -26.31 18.44 -0.26
CA GLU A 194 -25.79 17.08 -0.22
C GLU A 194 -26.53 16.28 -1.29
N ILE A 195 -25.80 15.42 -2.00
CA ILE A 195 -26.35 14.46 -2.96
C ILE A 195 -25.97 13.06 -2.49
N PHE A 196 -26.96 12.19 -2.33
CA PHE A 196 -26.75 10.79 -1.98
C PHE A 196 -27.29 9.90 -3.11
N VAL A 197 -26.55 8.84 -3.43
CA VAL A 197 -26.98 7.81 -4.38
C VAL A 197 -26.80 6.45 -3.71
N TYR A 198 -27.89 5.86 -3.25
CA TYR A 198 -27.95 4.50 -2.73
C TYR A 198 -28.18 3.52 -3.88
N TYR A 199 -27.57 2.35 -3.83
CA TYR A 199 -27.73 1.32 -4.86
C TYR A 199 -27.59 -0.09 -4.29
N LYS A 200 -28.31 -1.07 -4.88
CA LYS A 200 -28.20 -2.50 -4.52
C LYS A 200 -27.13 -3.21 -5.37
N GLN A 201 -27.16 -3.00 -6.69
CA GLN A 201 -26.28 -3.62 -7.69
C GLN A 201 -25.47 -2.57 -8.46
N CYS A 202 -24.34 -2.99 -9.05
CA CYS A 202 -23.41 -2.11 -9.77
C CYS A 202 -23.04 -2.75 -11.10
N VAL A 203 -23.35 -2.08 -12.23
CA VAL A 203 -22.95 -2.54 -13.56
C VAL A 203 -21.50 -2.13 -13.78
N ASN A 204 -20.59 -3.10 -13.71
CA ASN A 204 -19.16 -2.93 -13.98
C ASN A 204 -18.47 -1.94 -13.01
N GLU A 205 -18.10 -2.44 -11.82
CA GLU A 205 -17.43 -1.66 -10.76
C GLU A 205 -16.18 -0.92 -11.28
N ASN A 206 -15.42 -1.51 -12.20
CA ASN A 206 -14.22 -0.91 -12.77
C ASN A 206 -14.52 0.30 -13.66
N ALA A 207 -15.60 0.26 -14.45
CA ALA A 207 -16.00 1.38 -15.31
C ALA A 207 -16.49 2.58 -14.48
N ILE A 208 -17.28 2.31 -13.43
CA ILE A 208 -17.79 3.32 -12.49
C ILE A 208 -16.66 3.95 -11.67
N LEU A 209 -15.72 3.15 -11.17
CA LEU A 209 -14.50 3.65 -10.52
C LEU A 209 -13.68 4.52 -11.49
N GLY A 210 -13.62 4.13 -12.77
CA GLY A 210 -12.97 4.90 -13.84
C GLY A 210 -13.60 6.25 -14.13
N THR A 211 -14.93 6.40 -14.00
CA THR A 211 -15.64 7.67 -14.26
C THR A 211 -15.59 8.66 -13.09
N ILE A 212 -15.31 8.16 -11.86
CA ILE A 212 -15.36 8.92 -10.59
C ILE A 212 -13.96 9.32 -10.08
N MET A 213 -12.85 8.88 -10.69
CA MET A 213 -11.46 9.06 -10.18
C MET A 213 -11.00 10.50 -9.85
N ASP A 214 -11.82 11.53 -10.10
CA ASP A 214 -11.54 12.92 -9.71
C ASP A 214 -12.20 13.36 -8.38
N ILE A 215 -12.99 12.50 -7.71
CA ILE A 215 -13.69 12.85 -6.45
C ILE A 215 -13.33 11.85 -5.34
N PRO A 216 -12.83 12.29 -4.16
CA PRO A 216 -12.50 11.40 -3.06
C PRO A 216 -13.77 10.76 -2.49
N MET A 217 -13.87 9.43 -2.60
CA MET A 217 -14.96 8.64 -2.03
C MET A 217 -14.69 8.31 -0.56
N GLN A 218 -15.70 8.48 0.29
CA GLN A 218 -15.74 7.83 1.60
C GLN A 218 -16.53 6.54 1.44
N HIS A 219 -15.85 5.40 1.56
CA HIS A 219 -16.46 4.09 1.72
C HIS A 219 -16.23 3.62 3.16
N GLU A 220 -17.27 3.48 3.97
CA GLU A 220 -17.27 2.77 5.27
C GLU A 220 -18.68 2.20 5.49
N THR A 221 -18.92 1.04 6.11
CA THR A 221 -18.14 0.14 6.99
C THR A 221 -18.58 -1.30 6.66
N PRO A 222 -17.79 -2.35 6.94
CA PRO A 222 -18.22 -3.75 6.75
C PRO A 222 -19.38 -4.04 7.72
N GLY A 223 -20.59 -4.22 7.18
CA GLY A 223 -21.78 -4.57 7.97
C GLY A 223 -23.09 -3.90 7.56
N SER A 224 -23.08 -2.86 6.71
CA SER A 224 -24.31 -2.28 6.15
C SER A 224 -24.68 -2.96 4.83
N THR A 225 -25.92 -3.44 4.71
CA THR A 225 -26.46 -4.06 3.48
C THR A 225 -26.67 -3.08 2.33
N GLU A 226 -26.64 -1.76 2.56
CA GLU A 226 -26.86 -0.73 1.55
C GLU A 226 -25.53 -0.08 1.11
N LYS A 227 -25.19 -0.20 -0.19
CA LYS A 227 -24.07 0.53 -0.81
C LYS A 227 -24.54 1.94 -1.18
N PHE A 228 -23.73 2.98 -0.93
CA PHE A 228 -24.08 4.35 -1.30
C PHE A 228 -22.88 5.22 -1.68
N ILE A 229 -23.16 6.28 -2.44
CA ILE A 229 -22.24 7.37 -2.77
C ILE A 229 -22.78 8.65 -2.16
N LYS A 230 -21.91 9.43 -1.51
CA LYS A 230 -22.28 10.69 -0.86
C LYS A 230 -21.41 11.84 -1.33
N PHE A 231 -22.06 12.94 -1.72
CA PHE A 231 -21.44 14.20 -2.09
C PHE A 231 -21.91 15.30 -1.14
N ARG A 232 -20.97 16.00 -0.48
CA ARG A 232 -21.27 17.17 0.38
C ARG A 232 -20.86 18.47 -0.30
N LEU A 233 -21.80 19.36 -0.50
CA LEU A 233 -21.66 20.65 -1.21
C LEU A 233 -21.73 21.81 -0.18
N SER A 234 -20.59 22.14 0.44
CA SER A 234 -20.50 23.14 1.53
C SER A 234 -20.40 24.60 1.04
N HIS A 235 -20.88 25.55 1.85
CA HIS A 235 -20.81 27.00 1.58
C HIS A 235 -19.43 27.62 1.95
N ARG A 236 -18.62 26.94 2.76
CA ARG A 236 -17.30 27.44 3.25
C ARG A 236 -16.19 27.45 2.19
N LEU A 237 -16.52 27.04 0.97
CA LEU A 237 -15.66 27.14 -0.21
C LEU A 237 -15.97 28.38 -1.06
N LEU A 238 -16.65 29.39 -0.48
CA LEU A 238 -16.90 30.67 -1.15
C LEU A 238 -15.64 31.51 -1.38
N LEU A 239 -14.51 31.20 -0.74
CA LEU A 239 -13.19 31.72 -1.12
C LEU A 239 -12.13 30.69 -0.71
N SER A 240 -11.97 29.63 -1.48
CA SER A 240 -10.64 29.04 -1.59
C SER A 240 -10.44 28.52 -3.00
N THR A 241 -9.25 28.81 -3.51
CA THR A 241 -8.58 28.35 -4.72
C THR A 241 -8.58 26.82 -4.92
N GLY A 242 -9.34 26.05 -4.14
CA GLY A 242 -9.46 24.59 -4.19
C GLY A 242 -10.60 24.03 -5.06
N PHE A 243 -11.68 24.77 -5.34
CA PHE A 243 -12.83 24.22 -6.08
C PHE A 243 -13.02 24.72 -7.53
N VAL A 244 -12.31 25.79 -7.92
CA VAL A 244 -12.01 26.08 -9.35
C VAL A 244 -10.98 25.08 -9.90
N LYS A 245 -10.36 24.28 -9.02
CA LYS A 245 -9.33 23.29 -9.33
C LYS A 245 -9.85 21.94 -9.87
N LEU A 246 -11.17 21.73 -9.92
CA LEU A 246 -11.78 20.45 -10.33
C LEU A 246 -12.57 20.53 -11.66
N THR A 247 -12.76 21.71 -12.25
CA THR A 247 -13.46 21.87 -13.55
C THR A 247 -12.63 22.56 -14.63
N LEU A 248 -11.44 23.05 -14.31
CA LEU A 248 -10.39 23.04 -15.31
C LEU A 248 -9.92 21.59 -15.35
N SER A 249 -9.80 21.00 -16.54
CA SER A 249 -8.75 20.02 -16.74
C SER A 249 -7.55 20.47 -15.91
N ASN A 250 -6.95 19.57 -15.15
CA ASN A 250 -5.73 19.89 -14.42
C ASN A 250 -4.60 20.33 -15.38
N ASP A 251 -4.85 20.44 -16.69
CA ASP A 251 -4.14 21.18 -17.73
C ASP A 251 -3.22 22.27 -17.22
N LEU A 252 -3.57 23.20 -16.33
CA LEU A 252 -2.60 24.23 -15.93
C LEU A 252 -1.51 23.65 -15.00
N SER A 253 -1.88 22.94 -13.93
CA SER A 253 -0.90 22.29 -13.03
C SER A 253 -0.16 21.15 -13.73
N ALA A 254 -0.83 20.43 -14.64
CA ALA A 254 -0.27 19.38 -15.48
C ALA A 254 0.58 19.95 -16.63
N LYS A 255 0.27 21.13 -17.18
CA LYS A 255 1.15 21.87 -18.08
C LYS A 255 2.36 22.39 -17.33
N VAL A 256 2.22 22.84 -16.09
CA VAL A 256 3.35 23.37 -15.28
C VAL A 256 4.23 22.25 -14.75
N LEU A 257 3.66 21.24 -14.08
CA LEU A 257 4.38 20.11 -13.50
C LEU A 257 4.66 18.99 -14.52
N GLY A 258 3.96 18.97 -15.65
CA GLY A 258 4.34 18.16 -16.82
C GLY A 258 5.35 18.86 -17.72
N ASN A 259 5.58 20.18 -17.57
CA ASN A 259 6.65 20.88 -18.27
C ASN A 259 8.01 20.50 -17.68
N PRO A 260 8.91 19.88 -18.48
CA PRO A 260 10.20 19.42 -17.99
C PRO A 260 11.09 20.55 -17.44
N LEU A 261 11.04 21.77 -17.98
CA LEU A 261 11.89 22.86 -17.52
C LEU A 261 11.53 23.32 -16.11
N ILE A 262 10.24 23.44 -15.82
CA ILE A 262 9.75 23.83 -14.50
C ILE A 262 9.98 22.69 -13.52
N MET A 263 9.58 21.47 -13.89
CA MET A 263 9.73 20.31 -13.04
C MET A 263 11.21 20.03 -12.71
N LYS A 264 12.15 20.30 -13.62
CA LYS A 264 13.60 20.22 -13.35
C LYS A 264 14.04 21.16 -12.23
N ARG A 265 13.49 22.38 -12.17
CA ARG A 265 13.79 23.33 -11.07
C ARG A 265 13.16 22.86 -9.76
N VAL A 266 11.92 22.38 -9.80
CA VAL A 266 11.23 21.86 -8.62
C VAL A 266 11.98 20.68 -8.02
N ILE A 267 12.27 19.63 -8.81
CA ILE A 267 12.93 18.42 -8.31
C ILE A 267 14.32 18.72 -7.73
N ARG A 268 15.07 19.67 -8.29
CA ARG A 268 16.37 20.09 -7.73
C ARG A 268 16.30 20.60 -6.28
N SER A 269 15.15 21.13 -5.87
CA SER A 269 14.92 21.60 -4.49
C SER A 269 14.34 20.53 -3.57
N LEU A 270 13.97 19.36 -4.11
CA LEU A 270 13.29 18.30 -3.36
C LEU A 270 14.25 17.16 -3.02
N GLY A 271 14.21 16.71 -1.77
CA GLY A 271 14.84 15.45 -1.37
C GLY A 271 14.12 14.23 -1.97
N PHE A 272 14.80 13.07 -1.96
CA PHE A 272 14.33 11.81 -2.54
C PHE A 272 12.85 11.50 -2.23
N TRP A 273 12.45 11.57 -0.96
CA TRP A 273 11.07 11.26 -0.55
C TRP A 273 10.02 12.18 -1.16
N ASN A 274 10.34 13.47 -1.32
CA ASN A 274 9.42 14.42 -1.92
C ASN A 274 9.28 14.19 -3.43
N VAL A 275 10.36 13.79 -4.10
CA VAL A 275 10.33 13.36 -5.50
C VAL A 275 9.45 12.12 -5.67
N GLN A 276 9.58 11.12 -4.80
CA GLN A 276 8.74 9.92 -4.86
C GLN A 276 7.27 10.23 -4.57
N ARG A 277 6.97 11.14 -3.63
CA ARG A 277 5.60 11.62 -3.40
C ARG A 277 5.06 12.31 -4.65
N LEU A 278 5.86 13.14 -5.30
CA LEU A 278 5.48 13.85 -6.52
C LEU A 278 5.14 12.88 -7.65
N ARG A 279 5.94 11.83 -7.86
CA ARG A 279 5.65 10.76 -8.85
C ARG A 279 4.33 10.02 -8.59
N LYS A 280 3.84 10.01 -7.35
CA LYS A 280 2.57 9.36 -6.98
C LYS A 280 1.33 10.25 -7.19
N THR A 281 1.50 11.54 -7.51
CA THR A 281 0.37 12.48 -7.65
C THR A 281 -0.41 12.34 -8.95
N SER A 282 0.25 12.14 -10.10
CA SER A 282 -0.44 11.96 -11.39
C SER A 282 0.44 11.27 -12.44
N ARG A 283 -0.17 10.72 -13.49
CA ARG A 283 0.54 10.09 -14.62
C ARG A 283 1.44 11.08 -15.36
N GLY A 284 0.95 12.28 -15.69
CA GLY A 284 1.75 13.29 -16.40
C GLY A 284 2.96 13.78 -15.60
N ILE A 285 2.80 13.96 -14.29
CA ILE A 285 3.90 14.32 -13.38
C ILE A 285 4.91 13.18 -13.30
N ARG A 286 4.44 11.94 -13.16
CA ARG A 286 5.30 10.75 -13.18
C ARG A 286 6.10 10.67 -14.48
N SER A 287 5.46 10.75 -15.64
CA SER A 287 6.13 10.75 -16.94
C SER A 287 7.14 11.89 -17.06
N CYS A 288 6.83 13.08 -16.55
CA CYS A 288 7.77 14.21 -16.56
C CYS A 288 8.97 13.99 -15.64
N VAL A 289 8.75 13.50 -14.41
CA VAL A 289 9.83 13.14 -13.47
C VAL A 289 10.69 12.01 -14.06
N ASP A 290 10.06 10.99 -14.65
CA ASP A 290 10.71 9.83 -15.26
C ASP A 290 11.45 10.20 -16.55
N PHE A 291 11.01 11.26 -17.25
CA PHE A 291 11.73 11.88 -18.38
C PHE A 291 12.93 12.71 -17.90
N LEU A 292 12.75 13.47 -16.82
CA LEU A 292 13.76 14.34 -16.22
C LEU A 292 14.83 13.61 -15.44
N LYS A 293 14.50 12.39 -15.00
CA LYS A 293 15.49 11.43 -14.58
C LYS A 293 16.36 11.98 -13.42
N PRO A 294 15.76 12.46 -12.33
CA PRO A 294 16.49 13.15 -11.28
C PRO A 294 17.46 12.23 -10.57
N VAL A 295 18.56 12.81 -10.10
CA VAL A 295 19.53 12.12 -9.25
C VAL A 295 18.85 11.72 -7.95
N THR A 296 19.00 10.45 -7.58
CA THR A 296 18.57 9.93 -6.29
C THR A 296 19.69 10.12 -5.26
N HIS A 297 19.29 10.50 -4.04
CA HIS A 297 20.20 10.62 -2.90
C HIS A 297 19.72 9.63 -1.83
N ILE A 298 20.01 8.35 -2.08
CA ILE A 298 19.74 7.25 -1.16
C ILE A 298 21.02 6.94 -0.38
N ASP A 299 20.91 6.83 0.94
CA ASP A 299 22.06 6.48 1.78
C ASP A 299 22.16 4.96 1.97
N GLU A 300 21.04 4.29 2.22
CA GLU A 300 20.99 2.84 2.36
C GLU A 300 19.85 2.23 1.55
N TYR A 301 20.13 1.10 0.88
CA TYR A 301 19.12 0.27 0.23
C TYR A 301 19.24 -1.17 0.74
N GLN A 302 18.16 -1.73 1.27
CA GLN A 302 18.16 -3.05 1.87
C GLN A 302 16.98 -3.87 1.35
N VAL A 303 17.24 -5.10 0.92
CA VAL A 303 16.23 -6.04 0.43
C VAL A 303 16.24 -7.29 1.31
N TYR A 304 15.05 -7.74 1.69
CA TYR A 304 14.84 -8.87 2.59
C TYR A 304 13.84 -9.85 1.98
N PHE A 305 14.29 -11.06 1.75
CA PHE A 305 13.47 -12.21 1.45
C PHE A 305 13.31 -13.03 2.72
N PHE A 306 12.43 -12.59 3.63
CA PHE A 306 11.98 -13.40 4.77
C PHE A 306 10.86 -14.36 4.35
N SER A 307 10.14 -14.01 3.29
CA SER A 307 9.13 -14.82 2.63
C SER A 307 9.42 -14.82 1.12
N ASP A 308 9.11 -15.94 0.46
CA ASP A 308 9.17 -16.12 -0.99
C ASP A 308 8.10 -15.30 -1.73
N ILE A 309 6.91 -15.16 -1.14
CA ILE A 309 5.78 -14.41 -1.73
C ILE A 309 5.69 -12.96 -1.23
N HIS A 310 6.29 -12.66 -0.08
CA HIS A 310 6.23 -11.34 0.54
C HIS A 310 7.62 -10.78 0.90
N PRO A 311 8.54 -10.65 -0.08
CA PRO A 311 9.78 -9.94 0.16
C PRO A 311 9.51 -8.49 0.52
N SER A 312 10.48 -7.87 1.17
CA SER A 312 10.40 -6.46 1.58
C SER A 312 11.67 -5.72 1.20
N ALA A 313 11.56 -4.41 1.07
CA ALA A 313 12.74 -3.57 0.99
C ALA A 313 12.58 -2.30 1.82
N CYS A 314 13.73 -1.73 2.16
CA CYS A 314 13.89 -0.56 3.00
C CYS A 314 14.86 0.40 2.33
N ILE A 315 14.46 1.66 2.20
CA ILE A 315 15.37 2.76 1.87
C ILE A 315 15.53 3.65 3.08
N LYS A 316 16.77 4.07 3.33
CA LYS A 316 17.09 5.20 4.19
C LYS A 316 17.66 6.34 3.35
N ALA A 317 17.13 7.53 3.58
CA ALA A 317 17.64 8.75 2.97
C ALA A 317 17.57 9.90 4.00
N GLY A 318 18.73 10.43 4.38
CA GLY A 318 18.92 11.36 5.48
C GLY A 318 18.96 10.69 6.86
N ARG A 319 19.23 11.50 7.88
CA ARG A 319 19.56 11.06 9.25
C ARG A 319 18.41 10.35 10.00
N TYR A 320 17.15 10.52 9.59
CA TYR A 320 15.97 10.08 10.36
C TYR A 320 14.84 9.46 9.51
N TRP A 321 14.99 9.33 8.19
CA TRP A 321 13.89 8.87 7.33
C TRP A 321 14.21 7.52 6.70
N SER A 322 13.61 6.48 7.27
CA SER A 322 13.53 5.14 6.69
C SER A 322 12.10 4.84 6.29
N LYS A 323 11.91 4.15 5.16
CA LYS A 323 10.61 3.59 4.80
C LYS A 323 10.79 2.15 4.36
N ASN A 324 9.87 1.30 4.80
CA ASN A 324 9.81 -0.11 4.45
C ASN A 324 8.56 -0.36 3.62
N TRP A 325 8.61 -1.38 2.78
CA TRP A 325 7.47 -1.86 2.01
C TRP A 325 7.58 -3.37 1.84
N ILE A 326 6.42 -3.99 1.76
CA ILE A 326 6.25 -5.43 1.57
C ILE A 326 5.60 -5.59 0.19
N TYR A 327 6.19 -6.44 -0.63
CA TYR A 327 5.74 -6.75 -1.98
C TYR A 327 4.77 -7.94 -1.97
N GLY A 328 3.95 -8.07 -3.01
CA GLY A 328 3.02 -9.21 -3.14
C GLY A 328 1.83 -9.23 -2.16
N LYS A 329 1.70 -8.25 -1.23
CA LYS A 329 0.65 -8.24 -0.19
C LYS A 329 -0.80 -8.31 -0.72
N HIS A 330 -1.03 -7.79 -1.92
CA HIS A 330 -2.37 -7.70 -2.53
C HIS A 330 -2.50 -8.58 -3.78
N GLU A 331 -1.47 -9.36 -4.11
CA GLU A 331 -1.51 -10.27 -5.24
C GLU A 331 -2.28 -11.53 -4.85
N THR A 332 -3.24 -11.93 -5.69
CA THR A 332 -4.02 -13.15 -5.51
C THR A 332 -3.75 -14.09 -6.68
N SER A 333 -3.28 -15.29 -6.39
CA SER A 333 -3.13 -16.38 -7.36
C SER A 333 -3.18 -17.71 -6.61
N GLU A 334 -3.73 -18.75 -7.25
CA GLU A 334 -3.66 -20.11 -6.74
C GLU A 334 -2.26 -20.72 -6.90
N ASP A 335 -1.46 -20.19 -7.84
CA ASP A 335 -0.08 -20.61 -8.06
C ASP A 335 0.91 -19.77 -7.24
N ARG A 336 1.54 -20.41 -6.25
CA ARG A 336 2.55 -19.79 -5.39
C ARG A 336 3.78 -19.30 -6.18
N ASN A 337 4.20 -20.03 -7.23
CA ASN A 337 5.36 -19.62 -8.03
C ASN A 337 5.08 -18.32 -8.78
N VAL A 338 3.85 -18.14 -9.27
CA VAL A 338 3.41 -16.89 -9.91
C VAL A 338 3.43 -15.73 -8.90
N LEU A 339 3.01 -15.95 -7.65
CA LEU A 339 3.11 -14.94 -6.59
C LEU A 339 4.57 -14.56 -6.31
N CYS A 340 5.46 -15.54 -6.16
CA CYS A 340 6.90 -15.32 -5.94
C CYS A 340 7.53 -14.51 -7.08
N GLN A 341 7.28 -14.90 -8.33
CA GLN A 341 7.82 -14.22 -9.50
C GLN A 341 7.34 -12.77 -9.59
N LYS A 342 6.04 -12.52 -9.43
CA LYS A 342 5.48 -11.17 -9.41
C LYS A 342 6.09 -10.32 -8.30
N ALA A 343 6.26 -10.88 -7.10
CA ALA A 343 6.84 -10.16 -5.99
C ALA A 343 8.32 -9.81 -6.25
N GLN A 344 9.10 -10.74 -6.79
CA GLN A 344 10.50 -10.49 -7.20
C GLN A 344 10.59 -9.42 -8.29
N GLU A 345 9.72 -9.47 -9.31
CA GLU A 345 9.67 -8.48 -10.38
C GLU A 345 9.36 -7.08 -9.85
N GLN A 346 8.46 -6.95 -8.86
CA GLN A 346 8.19 -5.68 -8.20
C GLN A 346 9.42 -5.16 -7.45
N VAL A 347 10.14 -6.03 -6.72
CA VAL A 347 11.39 -5.67 -6.02
C VAL A 347 12.44 -5.17 -7.01
N LEU A 348 12.65 -5.91 -8.11
CA LEU A 348 13.64 -5.59 -9.14
C LEU A 348 13.29 -4.28 -9.87
N HIS A 349 12.02 -4.09 -10.23
CA HIS A 349 11.55 -2.86 -10.86
C HIS A 349 11.79 -1.65 -9.95
N ASP A 350 11.42 -1.73 -8.68
CA ASP A 350 11.67 -0.65 -7.72
C ASP A 350 13.17 -0.42 -7.50
N PHE A 351 13.98 -1.48 -7.46
CA PHE A 351 15.43 -1.36 -7.36
C PHE A 351 16.00 -0.59 -8.55
N GLU A 352 15.62 -0.96 -9.77
CA GLU A 352 16.04 -0.28 -11.00
C GLU A 352 15.58 1.19 -11.00
N ILE A 353 14.32 1.46 -10.64
CA ILE A 353 13.77 2.80 -10.61
C ILE A 353 14.47 3.70 -9.58
N ASN A 354 14.79 3.16 -8.40
CA ASN A 354 15.38 3.94 -7.31
C ASN A 354 16.89 4.10 -7.45
N LEU A 355 17.59 3.05 -7.86
CA LEU A 355 19.05 3.07 -7.95
C LEU A 355 19.56 3.33 -9.36
N GLY A 356 18.78 3.12 -10.43
CA GLY A 356 19.25 3.23 -11.82
C GLY A 356 19.93 4.57 -12.18
N ARG A 357 19.68 5.64 -11.42
CA ARG A 357 20.32 6.96 -11.55
C ARG A 357 21.05 7.45 -10.32
N GLN A 358 21.16 6.59 -9.31
CA GLN A 358 21.96 6.86 -8.14
C GLN A 358 23.42 7.03 -8.59
N ASN A 359 23.94 8.24 -8.43
CA ASN A 359 25.34 8.58 -8.72
C ASN A 359 26.11 8.98 -7.45
N THR A 360 25.41 9.14 -6.33
CA THR A 360 25.98 9.31 -5.01
C THR A 360 26.33 7.96 -4.42
N CYS A 361 27.33 7.95 -3.54
CA CYS A 361 27.79 6.72 -2.91
C CYS A 361 26.82 6.31 -1.80
N LEU A 362 26.23 5.11 -1.92
CA LEU A 362 25.47 4.53 -0.81
C LEU A 362 26.41 4.25 0.36
N GLU A 363 25.95 4.55 1.57
CA GLU A 363 26.57 4.08 2.80
C GLU A 363 26.46 2.57 2.91
N LYS A 364 25.32 1.98 2.49
CA LYS A 364 25.08 0.54 2.60
C LYS A 364 24.15 -0.02 1.53
N LEU A 365 24.55 -1.15 0.94
CA LEU A 365 23.69 -2.03 0.15
C LEU A 365 23.59 -3.39 0.86
N LYS A 366 22.36 -3.86 1.13
CA LYS A 366 22.13 -5.10 1.87
C LYS A 366 21.13 -6.02 1.19
N PHE A 367 21.45 -7.31 1.13
CA PHE A 367 20.53 -8.38 0.73
C PHE A 367 20.48 -9.48 1.79
N ILE A 368 19.28 -9.94 2.14
CA ILE A 368 19.06 -11.11 3.02
C ILE A 368 18.13 -12.10 2.33
N PHE A 369 18.57 -13.35 2.15
CA PHE A 369 17.84 -14.41 1.47
C PHE A 369 17.50 -15.58 2.40
N SER A 370 16.90 -15.29 3.56
CA SER A 370 16.70 -16.30 4.61
C SER A 370 15.39 -17.07 4.52
N TYR A 371 14.37 -16.57 3.81
CA TYR A 371 13.06 -17.20 3.61
C TYR A 371 12.47 -17.86 4.86
N ILE A 372 12.68 -17.24 6.03
CA ILE A 372 12.42 -17.85 7.32
C ILE A 372 10.93 -18.20 7.47
N ASP A 373 10.03 -17.33 7.02
CA ASP A 373 8.58 -17.53 7.05
C ASP A 373 8.16 -18.69 6.13
N THR A 374 8.87 -18.91 5.03
CA THR A 374 8.65 -20.03 4.10
C THR A 374 9.14 -21.36 4.69
N LEU A 375 10.17 -21.29 5.53
CA LEU A 375 10.89 -22.40 6.15
C LEU A 375 10.44 -22.69 7.60
N GLU A 376 9.49 -21.95 8.18
CA GLU A 376 9.08 -21.99 9.60
C GLU A 376 8.55 -23.34 10.16
N LYS A 377 8.62 -24.45 9.41
CA LYS A 377 8.25 -25.78 9.92
C LYS A 377 9.39 -26.38 10.76
N GLU A 378 9.05 -27.21 11.75
CA GLU A 378 9.99 -27.80 12.73
C GLU A 378 11.23 -28.43 12.08
N GLU A 379 11.12 -28.98 10.86
CA GLU A 379 12.25 -29.26 9.97
C GLU A 379 11.83 -29.05 8.49
N PRO A 380 12.42 -28.10 7.74
CA PRO A 380 12.13 -27.93 6.32
C PRO A 380 12.76 -29.06 5.49
N SER A 381 12.05 -29.56 4.48
CA SER A 381 12.61 -30.54 3.54
C SER A 381 13.73 -29.94 2.69
N ILE A 382 14.63 -30.80 2.20
CA ILE A 382 15.71 -30.41 1.27
C ILE A 382 15.13 -29.72 0.03
N GLU A 383 14.03 -30.24 -0.53
CA GLU A 383 13.33 -29.65 -1.69
C GLU A 383 12.92 -28.19 -1.46
N LYS A 384 12.55 -27.80 -0.23
CA LYS A 384 12.24 -26.40 0.09
C LYS A 384 13.48 -25.53 0.07
N PHE A 385 14.60 -26.02 0.58
CA PHE A 385 15.88 -25.31 0.51
C PHE A 385 16.35 -25.16 -0.95
N GLU A 386 16.21 -26.21 -1.75
CA GLU A 386 16.48 -26.17 -3.19
C GLU A 386 15.62 -25.12 -3.89
N HIS A 387 14.32 -25.09 -3.58
CA HIS A 387 13.39 -24.10 -4.13
C HIS A 387 13.79 -22.66 -3.80
N VAL A 388 14.07 -22.33 -2.53
CA VAL A 388 14.46 -20.95 -2.16
C VAL A 388 15.84 -20.57 -2.70
N ASN A 389 16.75 -21.53 -2.85
CA ASN A 389 18.03 -21.32 -3.52
C ASN A 389 17.83 -21.00 -5.00
N GLN A 390 16.94 -21.71 -5.70
CA GLN A 390 16.58 -21.39 -7.09
C GLN A 390 15.98 -19.99 -7.21
N LEU A 391 15.06 -19.61 -6.32
CA LEU A 391 14.49 -18.26 -6.29
C LEU A 391 15.56 -17.18 -6.09
N THR A 392 16.56 -17.45 -5.25
CA THR A 392 17.68 -16.54 -4.99
C THR A 392 18.56 -16.38 -6.22
N ILE A 393 18.88 -17.49 -6.91
CA ILE A 393 19.67 -17.46 -8.14
C ILE A 393 18.94 -16.65 -9.22
N GLN A 394 17.64 -16.92 -9.45
CA GLN A 394 16.83 -16.20 -10.43
C GLN A 394 16.77 -14.69 -10.16
N PHE A 395 16.60 -14.30 -8.89
CA PHE A 395 16.61 -12.90 -8.51
C PHE A 395 17.97 -12.24 -8.79
N LEU A 396 19.07 -12.91 -8.44
CA LEU A 396 20.43 -12.37 -8.61
C LEU A 396 20.85 -12.28 -10.09
N GLU A 397 20.39 -13.19 -10.95
CA GLU A 397 20.60 -13.11 -12.40
C GLU A 397 19.94 -11.86 -12.98
N LYS A 398 18.66 -11.63 -12.67
CA LYS A 398 17.95 -10.41 -13.10
C LYS A 398 18.56 -9.14 -12.48
N LEU A 399 19.00 -9.22 -11.22
CA LEU A 399 19.68 -8.10 -10.56
C LEU A 399 21.00 -7.76 -11.27
N LYS A 400 21.77 -8.78 -11.67
CA LYS A 400 22.99 -8.60 -12.47
C LYS A 400 22.69 -7.92 -13.79
N GLU A 401 21.64 -8.29 -14.50
CA GLU A 401 21.23 -7.63 -15.75
C GLU A 401 20.97 -6.14 -15.51
N ILE A 402 20.22 -5.80 -14.45
CA ILE A 402 19.93 -4.41 -14.06
C ILE A 402 21.22 -3.65 -13.74
N LEU A 403 22.12 -4.26 -12.96
CA LEU A 403 23.39 -3.65 -12.59
C LEU A 403 24.32 -3.47 -13.80
N SER A 404 24.31 -4.42 -14.73
CA SER A 404 25.12 -4.41 -15.96
C SER A 404 24.61 -3.39 -16.99
N ALA A 405 23.30 -3.15 -17.04
CA ALA A 405 22.68 -2.17 -17.94
C ALA A 405 22.98 -0.71 -17.55
N ARG A 406 23.58 -0.47 -16.38
CA ARG A 406 23.93 0.87 -15.92
C ARG A 406 25.10 1.43 -16.73
N SER A 407 25.02 2.71 -17.05
CA SER A 407 26.14 3.45 -17.66
C SER A 407 27.35 3.64 -16.73
N GLN A 408 27.16 3.46 -15.41
CA GLN A 408 28.19 3.61 -14.39
C GLN A 408 28.00 2.57 -13.28
N LEU A 409 29.13 2.08 -12.77
CA LEU A 409 29.17 1.17 -11.62
C LEU A 409 28.44 1.79 -10.41
N LEU A 410 27.75 0.95 -9.64
CA LEU A 410 27.04 1.43 -8.46
C LEU A 410 28.03 1.72 -7.33
N LYS A 411 28.01 2.96 -6.83
CA LYS A 411 28.89 3.39 -5.75
C LYS A 411 28.33 2.97 -4.40
N VAL A 412 29.04 2.08 -3.70
CA VAL A 412 28.61 1.50 -2.41
C VAL A 412 29.81 1.45 -1.47
N LYS A 413 29.67 1.93 -0.22
CA LYS A 413 30.73 1.81 0.81
C LYS A 413 30.72 0.45 1.51
N LYS A 414 29.55 -0.05 1.86
CA LYS A 414 29.37 -1.31 2.58
C LYS A 414 28.40 -2.23 1.84
N LEU A 415 28.87 -3.42 1.47
CA LEU A 415 28.08 -4.49 0.88
C LEU A 415 27.85 -5.59 1.92
N ASP A 416 26.58 -5.88 2.21
CA ASP A 416 26.16 -6.97 3.09
C ASP A 416 25.31 -7.98 2.29
N ILE A 417 25.76 -9.22 2.20
CA ILE A 417 24.98 -10.30 1.56
C ILE A 417 24.86 -11.48 2.53
N LEU A 418 23.64 -11.86 2.86
CA LEU A 418 23.34 -12.88 3.86
C LEU A 418 22.52 -14.01 3.22
N CYS A 419 22.82 -15.25 3.61
CA CYS A 419 22.31 -16.48 3.01
C CYS A 419 22.73 -16.69 1.54
N CYS A 420 24.01 -16.42 1.22
CA CYS A 420 24.51 -16.54 -0.14
C CYS A 420 25.89 -17.22 -0.21
N THR A 421 26.21 -17.80 -1.36
CA THR A 421 27.53 -18.38 -1.63
C THR A 421 28.43 -17.41 -2.41
N ASP A 422 29.67 -17.83 -2.65
CA ASP A 422 30.65 -17.21 -3.56
C ASP A 422 30.07 -16.87 -4.95
N ASN A 423 29.40 -17.82 -5.60
CA ASN A 423 28.76 -17.61 -6.91
C ASN A 423 27.72 -16.49 -6.88
N ASN A 424 27.00 -16.35 -5.76
CA ASN A 424 26.03 -15.26 -5.60
C ASN A 424 26.74 -13.90 -5.46
N LEU A 425 27.86 -13.84 -4.74
CA LEU A 425 28.67 -12.62 -4.62
C LEU A 425 29.19 -12.15 -5.99
N MET A 426 29.58 -13.09 -6.86
CA MET A 426 30.04 -12.78 -8.23
C MET A 426 28.95 -12.14 -9.11
N GLN A 427 27.67 -12.30 -8.81
CA GLN A 427 26.60 -11.63 -9.57
C GLN A 427 26.42 -10.15 -9.19
N ILE A 428 27.00 -9.70 -8.07
CA ILE A 428 26.84 -8.33 -7.56
C ILE A 428 28.17 -7.58 -7.54
N LEU A 429 29.21 -8.16 -6.94
CA LEU A 429 30.46 -7.47 -6.61
C LEU A 429 31.16 -6.84 -7.83
N PRO A 430 31.26 -7.50 -9.01
CA PRO A 430 31.90 -6.91 -10.19
C PRO A 430 31.21 -5.64 -10.72
N HIS A 431 29.96 -5.41 -10.34
CA HIS A 431 29.16 -4.27 -10.81
C HIS A 431 29.18 -3.07 -9.85
N LEU A 432 30.00 -3.13 -8.79
CA LEU A 432 30.19 -2.05 -7.84
C LEU A 432 31.45 -1.24 -8.14
N ASP A 433 31.45 0.04 -7.78
CA ASP A 433 32.62 0.93 -7.95
C ASP A 433 33.70 0.57 -6.91
N PRO A 434 34.89 0.09 -7.34
CA PRO A 434 35.95 -0.33 -6.43
C PRO A 434 36.47 0.81 -5.55
N ASN A 435 36.49 2.05 -6.05
CA ASN A 435 37.04 3.19 -5.31
C ASN A 435 36.19 3.56 -4.08
N CYS A 436 34.90 3.26 -4.15
CA CYS A 436 33.92 3.55 -3.11
C CYS A 436 33.82 2.44 -2.08
N LEU A 437 34.05 1.18 -2.47
CA LEU A 437 33.85 0.02 -1.61
C LEU A 437 34.89 -0.04 -0.49
N LYS A 438 34.41 -0.11 0.76
CA LYS A 438 35.25 -0.17 1.96
C LYS A 438 35.04 -1.43 2.76
N LYS A 439 33.82 -1.96 2.79
CA LYS A 439 33.49 -3.16 3.58
C LYS A 439 32.70 -4.18 2.77
N ILE A 440 33.15 -5.43 2.83
CA ILE A 440 32.44 -6.61 2.33
C ILE A 440 32.09 -7.49 3.52
N GLU A 441 30.79 -7.76 3.72
CA GLU A 441 30.29 -8.67 4.74
C GLU A 441 29.42 -9.74 4.07
N LEU A 442 29.84 -10.99 4.16
CA LEU A 442 29.14 -12.14 3.58
C LEU A 442 28.88 -13.19 4.64
N ASN A 443 27.63 -13.66 4.73
CA ASN A 443 27.28 -14.81 5.54
C ASN A 443 26.59 -15.87 4.66
N ASP A 444 27.10 -17.09 4.70
CA ASP A 444 26.53 -18.20 3.94
C ASP A 444 25.17 -18.65 4.53
N PRO A 445 24.42 -19.49 3.80
CA PRO A 445 23.16 -20.03 4.29
C PRO A 445 23.31 -20.69 5.67
N ARG A 446 24.32 -21.55 5.87
CA ARG A 446 24.50 -22.28 7.13
C ARG A 446 24.63 -21.34 8.32
N SER A 447 25.53 -20.36 8.25
CA SER A 447 25.80 -19.43 9.35
C SER A 447 24.55 -18.62 9.74
N GLU A 448 23.76 -18.19 8.75
CA GLU A 448 22.55 -17.44 9.01
C GLU A 448 21.41 -18.30 9.54
N TYR A 449 21.19 -19.48 8.95
CA TYR A 449 20.15 -20.41 9.40
C TYR A 449 20.43 -20.94 10.81
N GLU A 450 21.68 -21.26 11.14
CA GLU A 450 22.08 -21.65 12.50
C GLU A 450 21.79 -20.52 13.51
N ARG A 451 22.07 -19.26 13.16
CA ARG A 451 21.71 -18.10 14.00
C ARG A 451 20.20 -17.99 14.23
N LEU A 452 19.42 -18.43 13.24
CA LEU A 452 17.96 -18.44 13.23
C LEU A 452 17.36 -19.75 13.78
N ARG A 453 18.19 -20.68 14.29
CA ARG A 453 17.79 -21.99 14.82
C ARG A 453 17.10 -22.91 13.80
N VAL A 454 17.42 -22.73 12.52
CA VAL A 454 16.99 -23.60 11.42
C VAL A 454 18.18 -24.45 10.99
N LYS A 455 18.03 -25.77 10.95
CA LYS A 455 19.10 -26.67 10.51
C LYS A 455 19.20 -26.65 8.98
N TYR A 456 20.31 -26.13 8.45
CA TYR A 456 20.58 -26.17 7.02
C TYR A 456 21.05 -27.58 6.61
N PRO A 457 20.57 -28.17 5.48
CA PRO A 457 20.93 -29.52 5.10
C PRO A 457 22.42 -29.68 4.82
N GLU A 458 23.06 -30.67 5.45
CA GLU A 458 24.50 -30.93 5.27
C GLU A 458 24.85 -31.29 3.83
N SER A 459 23.96 -32.01 3.12
CA SER A 459 24.11 -32.36 1.70
C SER A 459 24.18 -31.16 0.76
N MET A 460 23.71 -29.99 1.20
CA MET A 460 23.71 -28.75 0.44
C MET A 460 24.88 -27.83 0.80
N LEU A 461 25.72 -28.23 1.75
CA LEU A 461 26.94 -27.50 2.09
C LEU A 461 27.94 -27.64 0.95
N LYS A 462 28.44 -26.50 0.49
CA LYS A 462 29.47 -26.45 -0.54
C LYS A 462 30.70 -25.74 0.03
N PRO A 463 31.91 -26.16 -0.35
CA PRO A 463 33.13 -25.40 -0.07
C PRO A 463 32.98 -23.98 -0.61
N PHE A 464 33.50 -23.01 0.13
CA PHE A 464 33.49 -21.62 -0.29
C PHE A 464 34.79 -21.31 -1.03
N VAL A 465 34.71 -20.95 -2.32
CA VAL A 465 35.89 -20.75 -3.18
C VAL A 465 36.00 -19.28 -3.56
N LEU A 466 37.15 -18.68 -3.28
CA LEU A 466 37.43 -17.26 -3.53
C LEU A 466 38.39 -17.01 -4.70
N ASP A 467 38.87 -18.05 -5.38
CA ASP A 467 39.94 -17.97 -6.38
C ASP A 467 39.70 -16.89 -7.46
N GLU A 468 38.47 -16.79 -7.98
CA GLU A 468 38.08 -15.76 -8.96
C GLU A 468 37.73 -14.42 -8.31
N ILE A 469 37.06 -14.44 -7.16
CA ILE A 469 36.60 -13.24 -6.44
C ILE A 469 37.79 -12.36 -6.01
N CYS A 470 38.86 -12.98 -5.53
CA CYS A 470 40.06 -12.28 -5.05
C CYS A 470 40.84 -11.57 -6.17
N GLN A 471 40.54 -11.83 -7.44
CA GLN A 471 41.14 -11.15 -8.58
C GLN A 471 40.43 -9.84 -8.94
N LEU A 472 39.21 -9.62 -8.44
CA LEU A 472 38.42 -8.43 -8.72
C LEU A 472 39.05 -7.18 -8.11
N GLU A 473 39.01 -6.08 -8.86
CA GLU A 473 39.47 -4.77 -8.36
C GLU A 473 38.66 -4.30 -7.15
N GLN A 474 37.38 -4.66 -7.07
CA GLN A 474 36.52 -4.38 -5.92
C GLN A 474 36.98 -5.11 -4.66
N TRP A 475 37.48 -6.33 -4.80
CA TRP A 475 38.05 -7.08 -3.68
C TRP A 475 39.33 -6.41 -3.19
N LYS A 476 40.27 -6.12 -4.10
CA LYS A 476 41.57 -5.50 -3.79
C LYS A 476 41.44 -4.09 -3.19
N SER A 477 40.39 -3.35 -3.54
CA SER A 477 40.18 -1.99 -3.06
C SER A 477 39.45 -1.90 -1.71
N ALA A 478 38.85 -3.00 -1.25
CA ALA A 478 38.12 -3.03 0.01
C ALA A 478 39.08 -3.02 1.21
N THR A 479 38.63 -2.42 2.31
CA THR A 479 39.46 -2.21 3.52
C THR A 479 39.07 -3.11 4.68
N GLU A 480 37.85 -3.65 4.69
CA GLU A 480 37.33 -4.53 5.73
C GLU A 480 36.62 -5.73 5.10
N LEU A 481 37.02 -6.93 5.51
CA LEU A 481 36.43 -8.19 5.08
C LEU A 481 35.87 -8.95 6.28
N LYS A 482 34.64 -9.45 6.13
CA LYS A 482 34.06 -10.40 7.07
C LYS A 482 33.28 -11.46 6.31
N ILE A 483 33.72 -12.71 6.40
CA ILE A 483 33.05 -13.86 5.82
C ILE A 483 32.73 -14.84 6.94
N ARG A 484 31.45 -15.24 7.05
CA ARG A 484 31.01 -16.35 7.89
C ARG A 484 30.40 -17.40 6.99
N SER A 485 31.16 -18.43 6.70
CA SER A 485 30.77 -19.47 5.77
C SER A 485 31.27 -20.83 6.21
N GLN A 486 30.98 -21.87 5.42
CA GLN A 486 31.87 -23.03 5.36
C GLN A 486 33.34 -22.60 5.21
N PRO A 487 34.28 -23.37 5.79
CA PRO A 487 35.71 -23.09 5.66
C PRO A 487 36.10 -22.85 4.20
N ILE A 488 36.76 -21.73 3.96
CA ILE A 488 37.20 -21.31 2.62
C ILE A 488 38.35 -22.22 2.19
N SER A 489 38.25 -22.80 0.99
CA SER A 489 39.26 -23.72 0.46
C SER A 489 40.40 -23.01 -0.30
N THR A 490 40.21 -21.75 -0.70
CA THR A 490 41.24 -20.92 -1.31
C THR A 490 42.40 -20.72 -0.33
N SER A 491 43.65 -20.79 -0.79
CA SER A 491 44.80 -20.55 0.09
C SER A 491 44.93 -19.09 0.48
N ILE A 492 45.42 -18.81 1.69
CA ILE A 492 45.60 -17.46 2.24
C ILE A 492 46.39 -16.56 1.28
N GLN A 493 47.46 -17.09 0.69
CA GLN A 493 48.34 -16.37 -0.22
C GLN A 493 47.63 -15.93 -1.51
N LYS A 494 46.64 -16.70 -1.98
CA LYS A 494 45.83 -16.35 -3.16
C LYS A 494 44.73 -15.33 -2.86
N MET A 495 44.34 -15.19 -1.58
CA MET A 495 43.22 -14.33 -1.19
C MET A 495 43.52 -12.83 -1.25
N ASN A 496 44.80 -12.43 -1.42
CA ASN A 496 45.22 -11.03 -1.46
C ASN A 496 44.73 -10.23 -0.22
N LEU A 497 44.89 -10.80 0.98
CA LEU A 497 44.36 -10.21 2.22
C LEU A 497 45.19 -9.02 2.74
N THR A 498 46.40 -8.79 2.23
CA THR A 498 47.40 -7.91 2.83
C THR A 498 47.01 -6.43 2.82
N GLU A 499 46.18 -6.00 1.86
CA GLU A 499 45.69 -4.63 1.75
C GLU A 499 44.52 -4.32 2.71
N PHE A 500 43.90 -5.35 3.29
CA PHE A 500 42.80 -5.17 4.22
C PHE A 500 43.29 -4.67 5.58
N SER A 501 42.55 -3.73 6.16
CA SER A 501 42.77 -3.29 7.55
C SER A 501 42.22 -4.28 8.57
N LYS A 502 41.07 -4.90 8.25
CA LYS A 502 40.40 -5.88 9.11
C LYS A 502 39.92 -7.07 8.32
N VAL A 503 40.19 -8.25 8.84
CA VAL A 503 39.74 -9.52 8.24
C VAL A 503 39.14 -10.40 9.33
N TRP A 504 37.98 -10.98 9.05
CA TRP A 504 37.42 -12.07 9.83
C TRP A 504 36.88 -13.15 8.88
N ILE A 505 37.56 -14.29 8.82
CA ILE A 505 37.22 -15.40 7.92
C ILE A 505 37.44 -16.75 8.61
N GLU A 506 36.89 -17.82 8.02
CA GLU A 506 37.18 -19.21 8.37
C GLU A 506 37.78 -19.93 7.16
N VAL A 507 38.91 -20.61 7.31
CA VAL A 507 39.62 -21.33 6.23
C VAL A 507 39.71 -22.82 6.51
N ASP A 508 39.78 -23.65 5.46
CA ASP A 508 39.81 -25.10 5.64
C ASP A 508 41.11 -25.59 6.27
N THR A 509 42.26 -25.10 5.80
CA THR A 509 43.58 -25.49 6.31
C THR A 509 44.50 -24.28 6.41
N ILE A 510 45.31 -24.24 7.47
CA ILE A 510 46.39 -23.25 7.65
C ILE A 510 47.75 -23.91 7.87
N SER A 511 48.78 -23.41 7.19
CA SER A 511 50.17 -23.89 7.26
C SER A 511 51.10 -22.93 8.00
N SER A 512 52.32 -23.39 8.34
CA SER A 512 53.35 -22.54 8.95
C SER A 512 53.80 -21.42 7.99
N GLU A 513 53.82 -21.71 6.69
CA GLU A 513 54.14 -20.79 5.61
C GLU A 513 53.08 -19.69 5.47
N ASP A 514 51.80 -20.00 5.65
CA ASP A 514 50.73 -18.99 5.67
C ASP A 514 50.89 -18.01 6.84
N VAL A 515 51.29 -18.51 8.01
CA VAL A 515 51.54 -17.66 9.20
C VAL A 515 52.74 -16.74 8.95
N LEU A 516 53.82 -17.26 8.36
CA LEU A 516 54.98 -16.45 7.98
C LEU A 516 54.59 -15.39 6.95
N TYR A 517 53.91 -15.78 5.88
CA TYR A 517 53.44 -14.89 4.81
C TYR A 517 52.63 -13.73 5.39
N LEU A 518 51.62 -14.01 6.22
CA LEU A 518 50.82 -12.97 6.87
C LEU A 518 51.67 -12.10 7.80
N LYS A 519 52.53 -12.70 8.64
CA LYS A 519 53.42 -11.94 9.55
C LYS A 519 54.25 -10.91 8.79
N GLU A 520 54.95 -11.33 7.74
CA GLU A 520 55.85 -10.47 6.97
C GLU A 520 55.12 -9.30 6.31
N HIS A 521 53.97 -9.56 5.69
CA HIS A 521 53.21 -8.51 5.02
C HIS A 521 52.52 -7.56 6.03
N LEU A 522 52.01 -8.09 7.14
CA LEU A 522 51.33 -7.28 8.15
C LEU A 522 52.31 -6.39 8.94
N LEU A 523 53.57 -6.79 9.10
CA LEU A 523 54.62 -5.97 9.72
C LEU A 523 54.91 -4.67 8.95
N LEU A 524 54.78 -4.73 7.62
CA LEU A 524 55.01 -3.61 6.72
C LEU A 524 53.74 -2.78 6.43
N SER A 525 52.57 -3.30 6.83
CA SER A 525 51.29 -2.66 6.53
C SER A 525 51.03 -1.44 7.43
N THR A 526 50.70 -0.32 6.80
CA THR A 526 50.31 0.92 7.50
C THR A 526 48.80 0.99 7.78
N THR A 527 48.01 0.13 7.14
CA THR A 527 46.54 0.11 7.23
C THR A 527 46.02 -0.99 8.14
N PHE A 528 46.83 -2.03 8.41
CA PHE A 528 46.48 -3.16 9.27
C PHE A 528 45.95 -2.71 10.64
N ARG A 529 44.92 -3.39 11.11
CA ARG A 529 44.36 -3.23 12.46
C ARG A 529 44.13 -4.56 13.16
N ARG A 530 43.46 -5.51 12.49
CA ARG A 530 43.04 -6.76 13.14
C ARG A 530 42.65 -7.87 12.18
N PHE A 531 43.30 -9.02 12.24
CA PHE A 531 42.91 -10.22 11.50
C PHE A 531 42.51 -11.33 12.46
N ILE A 532 41.38 -11.97 12.19
CA ILE A 532 40.87 -13.16 12.88
C ILE A 532 40.63 -14.22 11.81
N ILE A 533 41.44 -15.28 11.83
CA ILE A 533 41.36 -16.37 10.87
C ILE A 533 41.07 -17.63 11.68
N ASP A 534 39.82 -18.04 11.67
CA ASP A 534 39.40 -19.32 12.20
C ASP A 534 39.79 -20.42 11.18
N PHE A 535 40.14 -21.62 11.64
CA PHE A 535 40.54 -22.70 10.74
C PHE A 535 40.07 -24.07 11.23
N LYS A 536 39.65 -24.92 10.28
CA LYS A 536 39.18 -26.27 10.58
C LYS A 536 40.32 -27.26 10.78
N ASN A 537 41.29 -27.23 9.87
CA ASN A 537 42.47 -28.09 9.88
C ASN A 537 43.74 -27.23 9.97
N THR A 538 44.84 -27.85 10.40
CA THR A 538 46.15 -27.19 10.40
C THR A 538 47.25 -28.18 10.08
N THR A 539 48.21 -27.74 9.27
CA THR A 539 49.48 -28.42 8.99
C THR A 539 50.65 -27.71 9.66
N ILE A 540 50.36 -26.82 10.62
CA ILE A 540 51.39 -26.11 11.38
C ILE A 540 52.19 -27.12 12.20
N ASP A 541 53.43 -27.33 11.80
CA ASP A 541 54.44 -27.96 12.63
C ASP A 541 55.14 -26.89 13.48
N TYR A 542 55.19 -27.09 14.80
CA TYR A 542 55.69 -26.08 15.74
C TYR A 542 57.20 -25.90 15.66
N GLU A 543 57.96 -26.95 15.34
CA GLU A 543 59.42 -26.84 15.16
C GLU A 543 59.72 -26.01 13.91
N THR A 544 59.02 -26.31 12.81
CA THR A 544 59.08 -25.53 11.57
C THR A 544 58.65 -24.09 11.80
N LEU A 545 57.51 -23.85 12.47
CA LEU A 545 57.03 -22.50 12.77
C LEU A 545 58.02 -21.73 13.65
N HIS A 546 58.63 -22.38 14.65
CA HIS A 546 59.69 -21.80 15.45
C HIS A 546 60.90 -21.41 14.58
N GLY A 547 61.33 -22.28 13.66
CA GLY A 547 62.37 -21.95 12.69
C GLY A 547 62.04 -20.73 11.81
N LEU A 548 60.77 -20.57 11.41
CA LEU A 548 60.32 -19.51 10.49
C LEU A 548 60.07 -18.15 11.16
N ILE A 549 59.44 -18.13 12.34
CA ILE A 549 59.02 -16.88 13.00
C ILE A 549 59.68 -16.64 14.37
N GLY A 550 60.55 -17.55 14.83
CA GLY A 550 61.22 -17.47 16.11
C GLY A 550 60.40 -18.03 17.29
N PRO A 551 61.02 -18.10 18.48
CA PRO A 551 60.38 -18.69 19.66
C PRO A 551 59.17 -17.84 20.10
N PRO A 552 58.08 -18.49 20.59
CA PRO A 552 56.97 -17.76 21.17
C PRO A 552 57.40 -17.01 22.42
N HIS A 553 56.84 -15.82 22.62
CA HIS A 553 57.01 -15.06 23.85
C HIS A 553 56.38 -15.78 25.05
N ARG A 554 55.24 -16.45 24.82
CA ARG A 554 54.55 -17.25 25.84
C ARG A 554 53.85 -18.46 25.23
N ILE A 555 53.91 -19.57 25.95
CA ILE A 555 53.16 -20.80 25.70
C ILE A 555 52.16 -20.96 26.84
N PHE A 556 50.89 -21.08 26.53
CA PHE A 556 49.82 -21.29 27.53
C PHE A 556 49.40 -22.75 27.61
N SER A 557 49.44 -23.45 26.48
CA SER A 557 49.11 -24.87 26.35
C SER A 557 49.78 -25.45 25.11
N ASP A 558 49.62 -26.76 24.89
CA ASP A 558 50.17 -27.47 23.73
C ASP A 558 49.72 -26.88 22.38
N SER A 559 48.60 -26.15 22.35
CA SER A 559 48.04 -25.53 21.15
C SER A 559 47.93 -24.00 21.20
N SER A 560 48.44 -23.36 22.26
CA SER A 560 48.20 -21.92 22.50
C SER A 560 49.49 -21.17 22.75
N ARG A 561 49.84 -20.25 21.84
CA ARG A 561 51.11 -19.53 21.79
C ARG A 561 50.91 -18.08 21.36
N ILE A 562 51.75 -17.19 21.89
CA ILE A 562 51.75 -15.77 21.54
C ILE A 562 53.16 -15.31 21.18
N TRP A 563 53.25 -14.51 20.11
CA TRP A 563 54.45 -13.81 19.68
C TRP A 563 54.19 -12.30 19.63
N PHE A 564 55.26 -11.53 19.79
CA PHE A 564 55.26 -10.08 19.59
C PHE A 564 56.41 -9.73 18.65
N PHE A 565 56.09 -8.98 17.61
CA PHE A 565 57.07 -8.51 16.63
C PHE A 565 56.99 -6.98 16.57
N GLN A 566 58.13 -6.31 16.62
CA GLN A 566 58.17 -4.86 16.49
C GLN A 566 57.81 -4.48 15.05
N MET A 567 56.84 -3.58 14.87
CA MET A 567 56.51 -3.06 13.55
C MET A 567 57.54 -2.03 13.11
N GLU A 568 57.88 -2.02 11.82
CA GLU A 568 58.82 -1.02 11.28
C GLU A 568 58.15 0.34 11.08
N VAL A 569 56.83 0.32 10.81
CA VAL A 569 56.05 1.49 10.41
C VAL A 569 55.55 2.34 11.57
N ASN A 570 55.54 1.82 12.80
CA ASN A 570 55.10 2.53 14.00
C ASN A 570 55.75 1.96 15.28
N HIS A 571 55.56 2.62 16.42
CA HIS A 571 56.08 2.14 17.71
C HIS A 571 55.23 1.04 18.36
N GLN A 572 54.35 0.37 17.59
CA GLN A 572 53.49 -0.71 18.09
C GLN A 572 54.10 -2.08 17.79
N PHE A 573 53.54 -3.11 18.42
CA PHE A 573 53.88 -4.50 18.19
C PHE A 573 52.77 -5.21 17.42
N LEU A 574 53.15 -6.02 16.44
CA LEU A 574 52.28 -7.05 15.86
C LEU A 574 52.21 -8.22 16.86
N LYS A 575 51.05 -8.39 17.47
CA LYS A 575 50.76 -9.53 18.34
C LYS A 575 50.16 -10.65 17.50
N VAL A 576 50.84 -11.78 17.46
CA VAL A 576 50.34 -13.01 16.82
C VAL A 576 49.91 -13.96 17.93
N SER A 577 48.65 -14.39 17.93
CA SER A 577 48.11 -15.36 18.87
C SER A 577 47.58 -16.55 18.09
N LEU A 578 48.19 -17.71 18.30
CA LEU A 578 47.68 -18.98 17.81
C LEU A 578 47.01 -19.67 18.98
N ASP A 579 45.71 -19.91 18.89
CA ASP A 579 44.92 -20.61 19.89
C ASP A 579 44.05 -21.66 19.17
N ARG A 580 43.67 -22.75 19.85
CA ARG A 580 43.08 -23.95 19.22
C ARG A 580 42.00 -23.62 18.16
N GLY A 581 42.35 -23.74 16.87
CA GLY A 581 41.46 -23.48 15.73
C GLY A 581 41.33 -22.01 15.29
N CYS A 582 42.16 -21.10 15.80
CA CYS A 582 42.09 -19.66 15.53
C CYS A 582 43.47 -19.01 15.52
N LEU A 583 43.79 -18.30 14.45
CA LEU A 583 44.96 -17.44 14.30
C LEU A 583 44.54 -15.98 14.34
N ARG A 584 45.09 -15.22 15.30
CA ARG A 584 44.76 -13.79 15.49
C ARG A 584 46.00 -12.93 15.34
N PHE A 585 45.86 -11.87 14.57
CA PHE A 585 46.81 -10.77 14.50
C PHE A 585 46.13 -9.52 15.05
N ASP A 586 46.74 -8.91 16.06
CA ASP A 586 46.27 -7.67 16.68
C ASP A 586 47.43 -6.67 16.80
N LEU A 587 47.11 -5.38 16.82
CA LEU A 587 48.05 -4.34 17.26
C LEU A 587 48.13 -4.30 18.79
N ALA A 588 49.33 -4.18 19.34
CA ALA A 588 49.58 -4.01 20.76
C ALA A 588 50.52 -2.82 21.03
N ASP A 589 50.10 -1.92 21.90
CA ASP A 589 50.92 -0.75 22.28
C ASP A 589 52.02 -1.09 23.29
N TYR A 590 51.86 -2.19 24.04
CA TYR A 590 52.81 -2.65 25.05
C TYR A 590 52.69 -4.16 25.25
N ILE A 591 53.80 -4.78 25.64
CA ILE A 591 53.84 -6.19 26.03
C ILE A 591 53.49 -6.28 27.51
N ARG A 592 52.27 -6.75 27.83
CA ARG A 592 51.88 -6.99 29.23
C ARG A 592 52.68 -8.16 29.80
N GLN A 593 53.56 -7.87 30.76
CA GLN A 593 54.14 -8.88 31.65
C GLN A 593 53.05 -9.35 32.62
N TYR A 594 52.32 -10.41 32.27
CA TYR A 594 51.47 -11.11 33.23
C TYR A 594 52.35 -12.07 34.01
N ARG A 595 52.65 -11.71 35.27
CA ARG A 595 53.33 -12.58 36.25
C ARG A 595 52.59 -13.91 36.41
#